data_AF-A0A349EGT7-F1
#
_entry.id   AF-A0A349EGT7-F1
#
_cell.length_a   1.000
_cell.length_b   1.000
_cell.length_c   1.000
_cell.angle_alpha   90.00
_cell.angle_beta   90.00
_cell.angle_gamma   90.00
#
_symmetry.space_group_name_H-M   'P 1'
#
loop_
_entity.id
_entity.type
_entity.pdbx_description
1 polymer ?
#
loop_
_entity_poly.entity_id
_entity_poly.type
_entity_poly.pdbx_seq_one_letter_code
_entity_poly.pdbx_strand_id
1 'polypeptide(L)'
;QYRISLPIADLLVANPDSRLVKNLTSQTYVGQTLVQGAVCHHLAFQTPEVDWEIWIEDDPKPLPRRLLLTDKSVEGSPQMTANLSHWNLTPQFSADFFTFKPPQNAQKIKFLESAPATRPAKATK
;
A
#
# COMPACT_ATOMS: atom_id res chain seq x y z
N GLN A 1 -7.37 -22.61 -0.29
CA GLN A 1 -7.38 -21.37 -1.09
C GLN A 1 -7.21 -20.22 -0.11
N TYR A 2 -6.28 -19.30 -0.36
CA TYR A 2 -5.94 -18.22 0.58
C TYR A 2 -6.18 -16.86 -0.08
N ARG A 3 -6.82 -15.94 0.63
CA ARG A 3 -6.91 -14.53 0.24
C ARG A 3 -5.71 -13.83 0.85
N ILE A 4 -4.84 -13.27 -0.01
CA ILE A 4 -3.71 -12.45 0.42
C ILE A 4 -4.05 -11.00 0.03
N SER A 5 -4.08 -10.11 1.02
CA SER A 5 -4.17 -8.67 0.80
C SER A 5 -2.85 -8.04 1.23
N LEU A 6 -2.23 -7.28 0.32
CA LEU A 6 -1.00 -6.55 0.59
C LEU A 6 -1.33 -5.06 0.61
N PRO A 7 -1.40 -4.42 1.79
CA PRO A 7 -1.90 -3.06 1.92
C PRO A 7 -1.03 -2.02 1.20
N ILE A 8 0.24 -2.34 0.94
CA ILE A 8 1.18 -1.46 0.24
C ILE A 8 1.29 -1.76 -1.26
N ALA A 9 0.58 -2.75 -1.79
CA ALA A 9 0.80 -3.23 -3.16
C ALA A 9 0.59 -2.12 -4.20
N ASP A 10 -0.40 -1.25 -3.99
CA ASP A 10 -0.69 -0.13 -4.90
C ASP A 10 0.39 0.97 -4.89
N LEU A 11 1.28 0.99 -3.89
CA LEU A 11 2.49 1.81 -3.86
C LEU A 11 3.70 1.13 -4.51
N LEU A 12 3.74 -0.19 -4.55
CA LEU A 12 4.86 -0.98 -5.05
C LEU A 12 4.74 -1.35 -6.54
N VAL A 13 3.98 -0.59 -7.30
CA VAL A 13 3.84 -0.75 -8.75
C VAL A 13 4.71 0.26 -9.50
N ALA A 14 5.02 -0.04 -10.77
CA ALA A 14 5.86 0.84 -11.60
C ALA A 14 5.25 2.25 -11.82
N ASN A 15 3.92 2.38 -11.75
CA ASN A 15 3.22 3.65 -11.86
C ASN A 15 2.17 3.77 -10.73
N PRO A 16 2.57 4.24 -9.53
CA PRO A 16 1.68 4.33 -8.38
C PRO A 16 0.55 5.34 -8.61
N ASP A 17 0.76 6.41 -9.38
CA ASP A 17 -0.28 7.40 -9.69
C ASP A 17 -1.49 6.76 -10.36
N SER A 18 -1.27 5.78 -11.26
CA SER A 18 -2.35 5.06 -11.92
C SER A 18 -3.29 4.28 -10.99
N ARG A 19 -2.88 4.09 -9.73
CA ARG A 19 -3.63 3.41 -8.67
C ARG A 19 -4.08 4.39 -7.58
N LEU A 20 -3.15 5.15 -7.01
CA LEU A 20 -3.35 5.92 -5.77
C LEU A 20 -4.18 7.19 -5.97
N VAL A 21 -4.05 7.87 -7.11
CA VAL A 21 -4.81 9.12 -7.36
C VAL A 21 -6.15 8.88 -8.04
N LYS A 22 -6.43 7.62 -8.41
CA LYS A 22 -7.67 7.28 -9.08
C LYS A 22 -8.84 7.34 -8.11
N ASN A 23 -9.90 8.04 -8.52
CA ASN A 23 -11.12 8.20 -7.72
C ASN A 23 -10.91 8.89 -6.36
N LEU A 24 -9.86 9.69 -6.20
CA LEU A 24 -9.74 10.53 -5.02
C LEU A 24 -10.95 11.46 -4.91
N THR A 25 -11.61 11.42 -3.77
CA THR A 25 -12.71 12.32 -3.40
C THR A 25 -12.23 13.43 -2.48
N SER A 26 -11.10 13.23 -1.79
CA SER A 26 -10.48 14.21 -0.92
C SER A 26 -8.97 14.01 -0.84
N GLN A 27 -8.26 15.12 -0.65
CA GLN A 27 -6.83 15.17 -0.36
C GLN A 27 -6.59 16.26 0.69
N THR A 28 -5.86 15.91 1.74
CA THR A 28 -5.62 16.79 2.89
C THR A 28 -4.17 16.71 3.30
N TYR A 29 -3.51 17.85 3.38
CA TYR A 29 -2.27 17.98 4.13
C TYR A 29 -2.63 18.17 5.61
N VAL A 30 -2.32 17.17 6.43
CA VAL A 30 -2.72 17.14 7.84
C VAL A 30 -1.75 17.97 8.69
N GLY A 31 -0.47 17.98 8.32
CA GLY A 31 0.58 18.72 9.03
C GLY A 31 1.84 17.88 9.22
N GLN A 32 2.71 18.34 10.12
CA GLN A 32 3.92 17.60 10.48
C GLN A 32 3.68 16.76 11.74
N THR A 33 4.17 15.52 11.72
CA THR A 33 4.08 14.59 12.86
C THR A 33 5.40 13.85 13.04
N LEU A 34 5.65 13.35 14.25
CA LEU A 34 6.82 12.52 14.52
C LEU A 34 6.49 11.05 14.26
N VAL A 35 7.23 10.40 13.36
CA VAL A 35 7.12 8.97 13.06
C VAL A 35 8.46 8.31 13.33
N GLN A 36 8.52 7.50 14.39
CA GLN A 36 9.75 6.77 14.79
C GLN A 36 10.99 7.68 14.89
N GLY A 37 10.80 8.90 15.43
CA GLY A 37 11.88 9.88 15.61
C GLY A 37 12.17 10.77 14.39
N ALA A 38 11.54 10.53 13.23
CA ALA A 38 11.66 11.39 12.06
C ALA A 38 10.47 12.36 11.96
N VAL A 39 10.72 13.63 11.68
CA VAL A 39 9.66 14.60 11.36
C VAL A 39 9.14 14.25 9.96
N CYS A 40 7.83 14.10 9.84
CA CYS A 40 7.19 13.70 8.59
C CYS A 40 6.04 14.63 8.24
N HIS A 41 5.91 14.96 6.97
CA HIS A 41 4.69 15.47 6.39
C HIS A 41 3.64 14.36 6.33
N HIS A 42 2.48 14.63 6.93
CA HIS A 42 1.34 13.72 6.94
C HIS A 42 0.32 14.17 5.88
N LEU A 43 0.04 13.28 4.93
CA LEU A 43 -0.98 13.46 3.91
C LEU A 43 -2.07 12.39 4.07
N ALA A 44 -3.32 12.82 3.98
CA ALA A 44 -4.49 11.97 4.07
C ALA A 44 -5.33 12.08 2.79
N PHE A 45 -5.82 10.95 2.32
CA PHE A 45 -6.53 10.82 1.07
C PHE A 45 -7.77 9.94 1.26
N GLN A 46 -8.81 10.24 0.50
CA GLN A 46 -10.04 9.46 0.54
C GLN A 46 -10.45 9.06 -0.88
N THR A 47 -10.92 7.82 -1.01
CA THR A 47 -11.62 7.30 -2.18
C THR A 47 -12.96 6.73 -1.70
N PRO A 48 -13.88 6.28 -2.58
CA PRO A 48 -15.12 5.65 -2.13
C PRO A 48 -14.92 4.41 -1.25
N GLU A 49 -13.89 3.61 -1.54
CA GLU A 49 -13.69 2.29 -0.91
C GLU A 49 -12.57 2.29 0.12
N VAL A 50 -11.57 3.18 0.00
CA VAL A 50 -10.38 3.19 0.85
C VAL A 50 -10.03 4.61 1.25
N ASP A 51 -9.81 4.83 2.53
CA ASP A 51 -9.07 5.99 3.03
C ASP A 51 -7.62 5.58 3.24
N TRP A 52 -6.67 6.39 2.78
CA TRP A 52 -5.25 6.09 2.94
C TRP A 52 -4.47 7.32 3.36
N GLU A 53 -3.49 7.10 4.22
CA GLU A 53 -2.64 8.12 4.82
C GLU A 53 -1.18 7.72 4.64
N ILE A 54 -0.33 8.68 4.31
CA ILE A 54 1.11 8.49 4.14
C ILE A 54 1.87 9.55 4.93
N TRP A 55 2.95 9.10 5.57
CA TRP A 55 3.91 9.96 6.25
C TRP A 55 5.21 9.94 5.47
N ILE A 56 5.62 11.10 4.99
CA ILE A 56 6.83 11.29 4.18
C ILE A 56 7.80 12.12 5.00
N GLU A 57 9.02 11.62 5.17
CA GLU A 57 10.07 12.28 5.94
C GLU A 57 10.35 13.69 5.38
N ASP A 58 10.43 14.67 6.28
CA ASP A 58 10.86 16.04 5.97
C ASP A 58 12.39 16.08 5.90
N ASP A 59 12.92 15.55 4.80
CA ASP A 59 14.34 15.46 4.47
C ASP A 59 14.57 15.80 2.99
N PRO A 60 15.74 16.32 2.58
CA PRO A 60 16.06 16.55 1.17
C PRO A 60 15.87 15.33 0.26
N LYS A 61 15.93 14.11 0.81
CA LYS A 61 15.52 12.86 0.16
C LYS A 61 14.26 12.33 0.85
N PRO A 62 13.07 12.83 0.49
CA PRO A 62 11.84 12.48 1.20
C PRO A 62 11.50 11.01 1.00
N LEU A 63 11.43 10.26 2.10
CA LEU A 63 11.13 8.83 2.08
C LEU A 63 9.85 8.53 2.86
N PRO A 64 8.97 7.65 2.36
CA PRO A 64 7.84 7.17 3.12
C PRO A 64 8.29 6.47 4.41
N ARG A 65 7.70 6.84 5.55
CA ARG A 65 7.97 6.26 6.87
C ARG A 65 6.81 5.44 7.41
N ARG A 66 5.59 5.77 6.99
CA ARG A 66 4.38 5.04 7.36
C ARG A 66 3.33 5.14 6.27
N LEU A 67 2.52 4.10 6.18
CA LEU A 67 1.28 4.06 5.44
C LEU A 67 0.18 3.48 6.33
N LEU A 68 -1.01 4.06 6.29
CA LEU A 68 -2.21 3.55 6.94
C LEU A 68 -3.32 3.47 5.88
N LEU A 69 -4.01 2.34 5.81
CA LEU A 69 -5.21 2.18 4.98
C LEU A 69 -6.37 1.80 5.88
N THR A 70 -7.53 2.39 5.61
CA THR A 70 -8.82 1.99 6.16
C THR A 70 -9.69 1.52 5.01
N ASP A 71 -10.04 0.23 4.98
CA ASP A 71 -10.89 -0.36 3.95
C ASP A 71 -12.37 -0.19 4.33
N LYS A 72 -13.05 0.77 3.70
CA LYS A 72 -14.47 1.08 3.96
C LYS A 72 -15.41 0.10 3.28
N SER A 73 -14.91 -0.78 2.41
CA SER A 73 -15.72 -1.78 1.70
C SER A 73 -16.02 -3.03 2.55
N VAL A 74 -15.33 -3.18 3.68
CA VAL A 74 -15.48 -4.30 4.61
C VAL A 74 -16.14 -3.84 5.90
N GLU A 75 -17.10 -4.60 6.40
CA GLU A 75 -17.77 -4.32 7.67
C GLU A 75 -16.75 -4.18 8.81
N GLY A 76 -16.90 -3.12 9.62
CA GLY A 76 -15.96 -2.77 10.68
C GLY A 76 -14.75 -1.95 10.23
N SER A 77 -14.62 -1.65 8.93
CA SER A 77 -13.61 -0.75 8.36
C SER A 77 -12.17 -1.08 8.82
N PRO A 78 -11.65 -2.29 8.54
CA PRO A 78 -10.37 -2.73 9.06
C PRO A 78 -9.24 -1.80 8.64
N GLN A 79 -8.31 -1.59 9.57
CA GLN A 79 -7.13 -0.77 9.35
C GLN A 79 -5.88 -1.63 9.17
N MET A 80 -5.03 -1.20 8.24
CA MET A 80 -3.76 -1.84 7.93
C MET A 80 -2.66 -0.80 7.95
N THR A 81 -1.63 -1.03 8.77
CA THR A 81 -0.50 -0.11 8.90
C THR A 81 0.78 -0.77 8.43
N ALA A 82 1.56 -0.07 7.61
CA ALA A 82 2.93 -0.42 7.30
C ALA A 82 3.87 0.67 7.82
N ASN A 83 4.84 0.29 8.65
CA ASN A 83 5.95 1.18 9.03
C ASN A 83 7.16 0.82 8.18
N LEU A 84 7.76 1.82 7.53
CA LEU A 84 8.85 1.67 6.58
C LEU A 84 10.11 2.30 7.18
N SER A 85 11.16 1.51 7.30
CA SER A 85 12.43 1.91 7.89
C SER A 85 13.60 1.25 7.17
N HIS A 86 14.82 1.72 7.45
CA HIS A 86 16.07 1.18 6.88
C HIS A 86 16.12 1.17 5.34
N TRP A 87 15.69 2.26 4.72
CA TRP A 87 15.75 2.43 3.27
C TRP A 87 17.18 2.28 2.74
N ASN A 88 17.36 1.42 1.75
CA ASN A 88 18.55 1.37 0.91
C ASN A 88 18.15 1.77 -0.52
N LEU A 89 18.59 2.95 -0.97
CA LEU A 89 18.27 3.50 -2.29
C LEU A 89 19.29 3.12 -3.36
N THR A 90 20.36 2.43 -2.98
CA THR A 90 21.37 1.91 -3.90
C THR A 90 21.60 0.41 -3.63
N PRO A 91 20.54 -0.41 -3.65
CA PRO A 91 20.72 -1.84 -3.47
C PRO A 91 21.36 -2.44 -4.72
N GLN A 92 22.15 -3.48 -4.51
CA GLN A 92 22.69 -4.31 -5.59
C GLN A 92 22.07 -5.69 -5.46
N PHE A 93 21.46 -6.18 -6.55
CA PHE A 93 20.84 -7.49 -6.61
C PHE A 93 21.48 -8.32 -7.72
N SER A 94 21.66 -9.62 -7.50
CA SER A 94 22.01 -10.55 -8.58
C SER A 94 20.83 -10.72 -9.54
N ALA A 95 21.10 -11.15 -10.77
CA ALA A 95 20.05 -11.42 -11.76
C ALA A 95 19.03 -12.47 -11.28
N ASP A 96 19.43 -13.38 -10.40
CA ASP A 96 18.58 -14.43 -9.86
C ASP A 96 17.97 -14.11 -8.48
N PHE A 97 18.19 -12.90 -7.94
CA PHE A 97 17.76 -12.55 -6.57
C PHE A 97 16.26 -12.73 -6.33
N PHE A 98 15.43 -12.35 -7.32
CA PHE A 98 13.98 -12.48 -7.25
C PHE A 98 13.47 -13.83 -7.78
N THR A 99 14.36 -14.79 -8.06
CA THR A 99 13.98 -16.14 -8.48
C THR A 99 13.59 -16.97 -7.27
N PHE A 100 12.31 -17.33 -7.16
CA PHE A 100 11.84 -18.21 -6.11
C PHE A 100 12.35 -19.65 -6.30
N LYS A 101 13.18 -20.12 -5.36
CA LYS A 101 13.65 -21.52 -5.28
C LYS A 101 12.87 -22.22 -4.15
N PRO A 102 11.86 -23.04 -4.46
CA PRO A 102 11.03 -23.66 -3.43
C PRO A 102 11.84 -24.63 -2.56
N PRO A 103 11.65 -24.63 -1.22
CA PRO A 103 12.25 -25.65 -0.37
C PRO A 103 11.62 -27.03 -0.66
N GLN A 104 12.32 -28.11 -0.33
CA GLN A 104 11.99 -29.50 -0.73
C GLN A 104 10.54 -29.92 -0.45
N ASN A 105 9.93 -29.40 0.61
CA ASN A 105 8.57 -29.76 1.04
C ASN A 105 7.54 -28.66 0.79
N ALA A 106 7.88 -27.60 0.03
CA ALA A 106 6.91 -26.58 -0.32
C ALA A 106 5.85 -27.14 -1.27
N GLN A 107 4.59 -26.94 -0.90
CA GLN A 107 3.46 -27.25 -1.77
C GLN A 107 3.00 -25.98 -2.49
N LYS A 108 2.88 -26.06 -3.81
CA LYS A 108 2.30 -24.97 -4.60
C LYS A 108 0.81 -24.87 -4.29
N ILE A 109 0.41 -23.77 -3.68
CA ILE A 109 -1.01 -23.44 -3.52
C ILE A 109 -1.55 -22.77 -4.78
N LYS A 110 -2.83 -23.02 -5.07
CA LYS A 110 -3.57 -22.15 -5.99
C LYS A 110 -3.94 -20.87 -5.25
N PHE A 111 -3.46 -19.74 -5.74
CA PHE A 111 -4.03 -18.45 -5.38
C PHE A 111 -5.48 -18.44 -5.86
N LEU A 112 -6.39 -17.92 -5.04
CA LEU A 112 -7.57 -17.32 -5.62
C LEU A 112 -7.05 -16.15 -6.45
N GLU A 113 -7.48 -16.01 -7.69
CA GLU A 113 -7.42 -14.69 -8.31
C GLU A 113 -8.01 -13.75 -7.27
N SER A 114 -7.23 -12.75 -6.85
CA SER A 114 -7.79 -11.63 -6.12
C SER A 114 -9.03 -11.24 -6.92
N ALA A 115 -10.22 -11.36 -6.32
CA ALA A 115 -11.42 -10.85 -6.95
C ALA A 115 -11.01 -9.48 -7.50
N PRO A 116 -11.17 -9.20 -8.81
CA PRO A 116 -10.92 -7.85 -9.29
C PRO A 116 -11.71 -6.98 -8.35
N ALA A 117 -11.05 -6.07 -7.60
CA ALA A 117 -11.67 -5.26 -6.54
C ALA A 117 -13.12 -5.03 -6.95
N THR A 118 -14.05 -5.74 -6.28
CA THR A 118 -15.37 -6.06 -6.85
C THR A 118 -16.03 -4.74 -7.12
N ARG A 119 -15.88 -4.25 -8.34
CA ARG A 119 -16.50 -3.04 -8.84
C ARG A 119 -17.96 -3.44 -8.84
N PRO A 120 -18.81 -2.93 -7.94
CA PRO A 120 -20.23 -3.17 -8.11
C PRO A 120 -20.55 -2.51 -9.45
N ALA A 121 -20.95 -3.32 -10.41
CA ALA A 121 -21.58 -2.81 -11.61
C ALA A 121 -22.69 -1.87 -11.15
N LYS A 122 -22.70 -0.66 -11.70
CA LYS A 122 -23.76 0.32 -11.51
C LYS A 122 -25.11 -0.40 -11.41
N ALA A 123 -25.85 -0.19 -10.32
CA ALA A 123 -27.26 -0.48 -10.31
C ALA A 123 -27.89 0.37 -11.41
N THR A 124 -28.26 -0.28 -12.51
CA THR A 124 -29.09 0.30 -13.55
C THR A 124 -30.48 0.53 -12.94
N LYS A 125 -31.04 1.72 -13.24
CA LYS A 125 -32.32 2.26 -12.80
C LYS A 125 -33.46 1.24 -12.72
#